data_AF-A0A2E9PEH4-F1
#
_entry.id   AF-A0A2E9PEH4-F1
#
_cell.length_a   1.000
_cell.length_b   1.000
_cell.length_c   1.000
_cell.angle_alpha   90.00
_cell.angle_beta   90.00
_cell.angle_gamma   90.00
#
_symmetry.space_group_name_H-M   'P 1'
#
loop_
_entity.id
_entity.type
_entity.pdbx_description
1 polymer ?
#
loop_
_entity_poly.entity_id
_entity_poly.type
_entity_poly.pdbx_seq_one_letter_code
_entity_poly.pdbx_strand_id
1 'polypeptide(L)'
;MINTADELIVTNTNLFPDDFSIRLKEILSALESVRGKVPDNYTSLSRADEIGRNAFQFYATQIRFNDDMLRELYIALYVEPLEKEGLERILDVSFPTDRHFKSFREGCGILYLFLWGHSDLVLSWRFNKSFLRLVNFDHAALIPKKLWSFICSDKRFNFETQRLILMTDWKSIQDISLSEVWDVVRTGFKATQTKTNFRGILKAVLHHEKCQFSEKNLRAFEALSAVVNLDKSGYIATLDIEQLTEYHSEFSVYGKDGKRKRYNQDFRNRNFITLTQLSTKNQILEYVKLLPYHISRIRYRKNHTQNWWGYLRESGLYPGREHIGIQSSFSDWISALEYYDAYQLSKGGSATTHKSRRGNLRILVDYIFLYIPWYQEVNNHPNIPVPYKISDFKRWAFWSNEPLKSAKDKPEPPLTAKEFYKLRRSEKTLSSFVNECSDFFDYVIAEHSDSESFNDFLVGESFNNPINKDYDKEGSGKRRSTDKVALHILADHEHPFWPMVNTNSGAS
;
A
#
# COMPACT_ATOMS: atom_id res chain seq x y z
N MET A 1 -26.95 -12.91 9.89
CA MET A 1 -26.12 -14.00 9.30
C MET A 1 -25.25 -13.49 8.17
N ILE A 2 -24.02 -14.01 8.03
CA ILE A 2 -23.10 -13.71 6.91
C ILE A 2 -22.85 -14.98 6.08
N ASN A 3 -23.16 -14.96 4.79
CA ASN A 3 -22.97 -16.09 3.89
C ASN A 3 -21.51 -16.21 3.43
N THR A 4 -20.81 -17.21 3.97
CA THR A 4 -19.41 -17.52 3.66
C THR A 4 -19.24 -18.65 2.64
N ALA A 5 -20.35 -19.31 2.26
CA ALA A 5 -20.36 -20.42 1.32
C ALA A 5 -20.05 -19.93 -0.11
N ASP A 6 -19.75 -20.86 -1.00
CA ASP A 6 -19.55 -20.53 -2.42
C ASP A 6 -20.89 -20.27 -3.13
N GLU A 7 -22.02 -20.75 -2.60
CA GLU A 7 -23.37 -20.61 -3.15
C GLU A 7 -24.24 -19.55 -2.45
N LEU A 8 -25.35 -19.17 -3.09
CA LEU A 8 -26.38 -18.31 -2.48
C LEU A 8 -27.18 -19.06 -1.41
N ILE A 9 -27.74 -18.31 -0.46
CA ILE A 9 -28.69 -18.84 0.53
C ILE A 9 -30.06 -18.21 0.26
N VAL A 10 -31.07 -19.03 -0.04
CA VAL A 10 -32.47 -18.58 -0.12
C VAL A 10 -32.99 -18.42 1.31
N THR A 11 -33.40 -17.20 1.65
CA THR A 11 -33.88 -16.86 3.00
C THR A 11 -35.40 -16.82 3.08
N ASN A 12 -36.08 -16.63 1.96
CA ASN A 12 -37.53 -16.69 1.87
C ASN A 12 -37.96 -18.00 1.21
N THR A 13 -38.41 -18.97 1.99
CA THR A 13 -38.88 -20.27 1.48
C THR A 13 -40.13 -20.16 0.59
N ASN A 14 -40.89 -19.07 0.73
CA ASN A 14 -42.08 -18.81 -0.08
C ASN A 14 -41.73 -18.19 -1.43
N LEU A 15 -40.46 -17.83 -1.66
CA LEU A 15 -39.98 -17.29 -2.94
C LEU A 15 -40.41 -18.19 -4.11
N PHE A 16 -40.53 -19.50 -3.91
CA PHE A 16 -41.07 -20.44 -4.90
C PHE A 16 -42.34 -21.08 -4.33
N PRO A 17 -43.48 -21.21 -5.04
CA PRO A 17 -43.71 -21.29 -6.50
C PRO A 17 -44.36 -20.06 -7.16
N ASP A 18 -44.97 -19.16 -6.39
CA ASP A 18 -45.76 -18.02 -6.92
C ASP A 18 -45.05 -16.66 -6.76
N ASP A 19 -44.31 -16.46 -5.65
CA ASP A 19 -43.69 -15.17 -5.34
C ASP A 19 -42.52 -14.81 -6.28
N PHE A 20 -41.77 -15.79 -6.79
CA PHE A 20 -40.68 -15.52 -7.72
C PHE A 20 -41.21 -14.96 -9.04
N SER A 21 -42.33 -15.49 -9.53
CA SER A 21 -43.00 -14.96 -10.73
C SER A 21 -43.44 -13.52 -10.50
N ILE A 22 -43.88 -13.18 -9.29
CA ILE A 22 -44.20 -11.81 -8.89
C ILE A 22 -42.94 -10.95 -8.88
N ARG A 23 -41.84 -11.39 -8.24
CA ARG A 23 -40.56 -10.67 -8.19
C ARG A 23 -39.96 -10.45 -9.57
N LEU A 24 -40.05 -11.45 -10.45
CA LEU A 24 -39.59 -11.36 -11.83
C LEU A 24 -40.41 -10.32 -12.60
N LYS A 25 -41.74 -10.28 -12.41
CA LYS A 25 -42.57 -9.23 -13.02
C LYS A 25 -42.24 -7.85 -12.47
N GLU A 26 -42.02 -7.73 -11.16
CA GLU A 26 -41.65 -6.47 -10.51
C GLU A 26 -40.32 -5.92 -11.06
N ILE A 27 -39.28 -6.75 -11.12
CA ILE A 27 -37.99 -6.30 -11.67
C ILE A 27 -38.09 -5.99 -13.16
N LEU A 28 -38.80 -6.80 -13.96
CA LEU A 28 -38.99 -6.52 -15.38
C LEU A 28 -39.73 -5.20 -15.60
N SER A 29 -40.79 -4.94 -14.83
CA SER A 29 -41.52 -3.67 -14.86
C SER A 29 -40.66 -2.48 -14.42
N ALA A 30 -39.84 -2.65 -13.38
CA ALA A 30 -38.89 -1.63 -12.94
C ALA A 30 -37.80 -1.36 -14.00
N LEU A 31 -37.35 -2.39 -14.73
CA LEU A 31 -36.41 -2.23 -15.82
C LEU A 31 -37.06 -1.54 -17.03
N GLU A 32 -38.32 -1.85 -17.36
CA GLU A 32 -39.08 -1.20 -18.42
C GLU A 32 -39.33 0.28 -18.14
N SER A 33 -39.62 0.65 -16.89
CA SER A 33 -39.83 2.06 -16.53
C SER A 33 -38.56 2.91 -16.68
N VAL A 34 -37.39 2.30 -16.49
CA VAL A 34 -36.09 2.95 -16.63
C VAL A 34 -35.57 2.93 -18.07
N ARG A 35 -35.86 1.86 -18.84
CA ARG A 35 -35.23 1.62 -20.17
C ARG A 35 -36.18 1.72 -21.37
N GLY A 36 -37.47 1.81 -21.12
CA GLY A 36 -38.51 1.66 -22.15
C GLY A 36 -38.93 0.21 -22.36
N LYS A 37 -39.98 0.02 -23.16
CA LYS A 37 -40.56 -1.29 -23.43
C LYS A 37 -39.58 -2.22 -24.18
N VAL A 38 -39.64 -3.49 -23.83
CA VAL A 38 -38.95 -4.55 -24.57
C VAL A 38 -39.56 -4.63 -25.97
N PRO A 39 -38.76 -4.68 -27.04
CA PRO A 39 -39.29 -4.87 -28.38
C PRO A 39 -40.01 -6.22 -28.54
N ASP A 40 -41.14 -6.23 -29.25
CA ASP A 40 -42.02 -7.41 -29.42
C ASP A 40 -41.39 -8.55 -30.25
N ASN A 41 -40.30 -8.29 -30.98
CA ASN A 41 -39.67 -9.27 -31.86
C ASN A 41 -38.16 -9.29 -31.74
N TYR A 42 -37.58 -10.47 -31.62
CA TYR A 42 -36.14 -10.73 -31.50
C TYR A 42 -35.28 -10.08 -32.60
N THR A 43 -35.77 -10.06 -33.84
CA THR A 43 -35.08 -9.47 -34.99
C THR A 43 -34.91 -7.96 -34.88
N SER A 44 -35.61 -7.31 -33.96
CA SER A 44 -35.44 -5.88 -33.68
C SER A 44 -34.27 -5.58 -32.74
N LEU A 45 -33.71 -6.55 -32.02
CA LEU A 45 -32.46 -6.42 -31.25
C LEU A 45 -31.23 -6.51 -32.17
N SER A 46 -31.21 -5.71 -33.25
CA SER A 46 -30.14 -5.71 -34.23
C SER A 46 -29.06 -4.67 -33.90
N ARG A 47 -29.41 -3.60 -33.18
CA ARG A 47 -28.47 -2.53 -32.82
C ARG A 47 -27.76 -2.85 -31.51
N ALA A 48 -26.46 -2.54 -31.48
CA ALA A 48 -25.58 -2.71 -30.33
C ALA A 48 -26.19 -2.23 -29.00
N ASP A 49 -26.81 -1.05 -29.02
CA ASP A 49 -27.35 -0.39 -27.84
C ASP A 49 -28.65 -1.02 -27.34
N GLU A 50 -29.48 -1.54 -28.26
CA GLU A 50 -30.74 -2.22 -27.92
C GLU A 50 -30.46 -3.59 -27.30
N ILE A 51 -29.49 -4.33 -27.84
CA ILE A 51 -29.02 -5.60 -27.26
C ILE A 51 -28.52 -5.37 -25.84
N GLY A 52 -27.66 -4.36 -25.65
CA GLY A 52 -27.09 -4.04 -24.34
C GLY A 52 -28.15 -3.69 -23.29
N ARG A 53 -29.25 -3.04 -23.70
CA ARG A 53 -30.32 -2.58 -22.80
C ARG A 53 -31.35 -3.66 -22.48
N ASN A 54 -31.72 -4.48 -23.46
CA ASN A 54 -32.97 -5.26 -23.39
C ASN A 54 -32.75 -6.79 -23.41
N ALA A 55 -31.54 -7.30 -23.69
CA ALA A 55 -31.33 -8.75 -23.84
C ALA A 55 -31.78 -9.53 -22.59
N PHE A 56 -31.43 -9.08 -21.39
CA PHE A 56 -31.90 -9.73 -20.16
C PHE A 56 -33.43 -9.82 -20.08
N GLN A 57 -34.14 -8.71 -20.31
CA GLN A 57 -35.60 -8.69 -20.23
C GLN A 57 -36.22 -9.64 -21.25
N PHE A 58 -35.69 -9.66 -22.48
CA PHE A 58 -36.13 -10.56 -23.54
C PHE A 58 -35.99 -12.04 -23.13
N TYR A 59 -34.78 -12.48 -22.75
CA TYR A 59 -34.56 -13.89 -22.39
C TYR A 59 -35.23 -14.28 -21.07
N ALA A 60 -35.31 -13.35 -20.10
CA ALA A 60 -35.95 -13.63 -18.81
C ALA A 60 -37.45 -13.95 -18.93
N THR A 61 -38.12 -13.49 -19.99
CA THR A 61 -39.53 -13.87 -20.28
C THR A 61 -39.67 -15.26 -20.91
N GLN A 62 -38.59 -15.82 -21.45
CA GLN A 62 -38.57 -17.13 -22.12
C GLN A 62 -38.05 -18.24 -21.22
N ILE A 63 -37.22 -17.91 -20.24
CA ILE A 63 -36.63 -18.87 -19.31
C ILE A 63 -37.59 -19.13 -18.16
N ARG A 64 -37.85 -20.41 -17.87
CA ARG A 64 -38.57 -20.81 -16.66
C ARG A 64 -37.60 -20.87 -15.48
N PHE A 65 -37.60 -19.84 -14.66
CA PHE A 65 -36.83 -19.83 -13.42
C PHE A 65 -37.56 -20.64 -12.32
N ASN A 66 -36.84 -21.59 -11.72
CA ASN A 66 -37.18 -22.27 -10.47
C ASN A 66 -35.99 -22.16 -9.50
N ASP A 67 -36.10 -22.70 -8.27
CA ASP A 67 -35.02 -22.63 -7.27
C ASP A 67 -33.72 -23.25 -7.80
N ASP A 68 -33.82 -24.47 -8.34
CA ASP A 68 -32.68 -25.21 -8.88
C ASP A 68 -31.99 -24.43 -10.00
N MET A 69 -32.74 -23.88 -10.94
CA MET A 69 -32.25 -23.08 -12.07
C MET A 69 -31.56 -21.80 -11.59
N LEU A 70 -32.07 -21.13 -10.55
CA LEU A 70 -31.43 -19.93 -10.02
C LEU A 70 -30.13 -20.23 -9.29
N ARG A 71 -30.05 -21.36 -8.60
CA ARG A 71 -28.82 -21.84 -7.95
C ARG A 71 -27.80 -22.26 -8.99
N GLU A 72 -28.21 -23.07 -9.95
CA GLU A 72 -27.36 -23.57 -11.04
C GLU A 72 -26.84 -22.40 -11.89
N LEU A 73 -27.71 -21.45 -12.25
CA LEU A 73 -27.33 -20.22 -12.95
C LEU A 73 -26.35 -19.38 -12.12
N TYR A 74 -26.55 -19.29 -10.79
CA TYR A 74 -25.63 -18.54 -9.93
C TYR A 74 -24.25 -19.19 -9.88
N ILE A 75 -24.20 -20.51 -9.74
CA ILE A 75 -22.96 -21.30 -9.74
C ILE A 75 -22.23 -21.09 -11.08
N ALA A 76 -22.94 -21.31 -12.20
CA ALA A 76 -22.41 -21.17 -13.55
C ALA A 76 -21.98 -19.75 -13.93
N LEU A 77 -22.46 -18.71 -13.24
CA LEU A 77 -22.08 -17.31 -13.51
C LEU A 77 -20.95 -16.79 -12.62
N TYR A 78 -20.87 -17.26 -11.36
CA TYR A 78 -20.05 -16.63 -10.33
C TYR A 78 -19.11 -17.57 -9.58
N VAL A 79 -19.47 -18.84 -9.43
CA VAL A 79 -18.68 -19.82 -8.66
C VAL A 79 -17.77 -20.60 -9.58
N GLU A 80 -18.35 -21.22 -10.61
CA GLU A 80 -17.69 -21.97 -11.67
C GLU A 80 -18.12 -21.35 -13.01
N PRO A 81 -17.52 -20.20 -13.40
CA PRO A 81 -17.97 -19.45 -14.57
C PRO A 81 -17.89 -20.29 -15.84
N LEU A 82 -19.05 -20.58 -16.42
CA LEU A 82 -19.15 -21.28 -17.70
C LEU A 82 -19.05 -20.30 -18.86
N GLU A 83 -18.49 -20.78 -19.97
CA GLU A 83 -18.54 -20.11 -21.26
C GLU A 83 -19.96 -20.16 -21.84
N LYS A 84 -20.18 -19.36 -22.88
CA LYS A 84 -21.49 -19.16 -23.52
C LYS A 84 -22.24 -20.46 -23.79
N GLU A 85 -21.58 -21.44 -24.41
CA GLU A 85 -22.19 -22.72 -24.80
C GLU A 85 -22.61 -23.59 -23.60
N GLY A 86 -21.95 -23.41 -22.45
CA GLY A 86 -22.33 -24.09 -21.21
C GLY A 86 -23.60 -23.51 -20.61
N LEU A 87 -23.71 -22.18 -20.60
CA LEU A 87 -24.90 -21.48 -20.10
C LEU A 87 -26.12 -21.63 -21.02
N GLU A 88 -25.93 -21.67 -22.33
CA GLU A 88 -27.00 -21.97 -23.29
C GLU A 88 -27.67 -23.31 -23.03
N ARG A 89 -26.88 -24.34 -22.65
CA ARG A 89 -27.41 -25.67 -22.30
C ARG A 89 -28.22 -25.67 -21.01
N ILE A 90 -27.76 -24.93 -20.00
CA ILE A 90 -28.46 -24.82 -18.72
C ILE A 90 -29.81 -24.12 -18.93
N LEU A 91 -29.82 -23.05 -19.71
CA LEU A 91 -30.97 -22.18 -19.89
C LEU A 91 -31.96 -22.65 -20.96
N ASP A 92 -31.56 -23.62 -21.79
CA ASP A 92 -32.29 -24.05 -23.00
C ASP A 92 -32.62 -22.87 -23.94
N VAL A 93 -31.64 -21.98 -24.15
CA VAL A 93 -31.72 -20.81 -25.04
C VAL A 93 -30.45 -20.68 -25.88
N SER A 94 -30.54 -19.97 -27.00
CA SER A 94 -29.37 -19.65 -27.84
C SER A 94 -29.13 -18.14 -27.88
N PHE A 95 -27.90 -17.73 -27.57
CA PHE A 95 -27.44 -16.35 -27.71
C PHE A 95 -26.77 -16.17 -29.09
N PRO A 96 -27.27 -15.29 -29.98
CA PRO A 96 -26.74 -15.17 -31.35
C PRO A 96 -25.32 -14.60 -31.39
N THR A 97 -24.97 -13.77 -30.41
CA THR A 97 -23.67 -13.09 -30.34
C THR A 97 -23.20 -12.98 -28.90
N ASP A 98 -21.90 -12.83 -28.69
CA ASP A 98 -21.31 -12.60 -27.35
C ASP A 98 -21.87 -11.36 -26.63
N ARG A 99 -22.32 -10.36 -27.38
CA ARG A 99 -22.96 -9.16 -26.80
C ARG A 99 -24.29 -9.49 -26.11
N HIS A 100 -25.09 -10.39 -26.68
CA HIS A 100 -26.34 -10.86 -26.08
C HIS A 100 -26.05 -11.61 -24.79
N PHE A 101 -25.11 -12.55 -24.85
CA PHE A 101 -24.64 -13.31 -23.69
C PHE A 101 -24.14 -12.40 -22.56
N LYS A 102 -23.29 -11.41 -22.89
CA LYS A 102 -22.76 -10.46 -21.91
C LYS A 102 -23.85 -9.59 -21.28
N SER A 103 -24.79 -9.07 -22.08
CA SER A 103 -25.90 -8.26 -21.56
C SER A 103 -26.86 -9.09 -20.70
N PHE A 104 -27.15 -10.33 -21.09
CA PHE A 104 -27.92 -11.26 -20.26
C PHE A 104 -27.23 -11.50 -18.91
N ARG A 105 -25.93 -11.81 -18.91
CA ARG A 105 -25.12 -11.99 -17.70
C ARG A 105 -25.14 -10.75 -16.80
N GLU A 106 -25.00 -9.55 -17.38
CA GLU A 106 -25.13 -8.27 -16.66
C GLU A 106 -26.50 -8.12 -15.99
N GLY A 107 -27.58 -8.48 -16.70
CA GLY A 107 -28.94 -8.48 -16.15
C GLY A 107 -29.17 -9.49 -15.04
N CYS A 108 -28.60 -10.70 -15.13
CA CYS A 108 -28.65 -11.67 -14.02
C CYS A 108 -28.01 -11.11 -12.74
N GLY A 109 -26.93 -10.35 -12.83
CA GLY A 109 -26.36 -9.67 -11.67
C GLY A 109 -27.35 -8.73 -10.98
N ILE A 110 -28.18 -8.04 -11.75
CA ILE A 110 -29.23 -7.14 -11.24
C ILE A 110 -30.37 -7.95 -10.61
N LEU A 111 -30.76 -9.07 -11.22
CA LEU A 111 -31.75 -9.98 -10.64
C LEU A 111 -31.33 -10.44 -9.25
N TYR A 112 -30.10 -10.91 -9.07
CA TYR A 112 -29.62 -11.34 -7.76
C TYR A 112 -29.54 -10.19 -6.73
N LEU A 113 -29.15 -8.98 -7.16
CA LEU A 113 -29.18 -7.79 -6.30
C LEU A 113 -30.60 -7.38 -5.90
N PHE A 114 -31.56 -7.50 -6.82
CA PHE A 114 -32.97 -7.20 -6.58
C PHE A 114 -33.56 -8.17 -5.55
N LEU A 115 -33.37 -9.48 -5.74
CA LEU A 115 -33.81 -10.52 -4.82
C LEU A 115 -33.17 -10.36 -3.43
N TRP A 116 -31.88 -10.00 -3.37
CA TRP A 116 -31.23 -9.63 -2.11
C TRP A 116 -31.86 -8.38 -1.47
N GLY A 117 -32.21 -7.39 -2.29
CA GLY A 117 -32.91 -6.17 -1.86
C GLY A 117 -34.25 -6.46 -1.17
N HIS A 118 -34.97 -7.46 -1.66
CA HIS A 118 -36.22 -7.94 -1.07
C HIS A 118 -36.03 -8.91 0.11
N SER A 119 -34.79 -9.20 0.50
CA SER A 119 -34.46 -10.20 1.54
C SER A 119 -34.90 -11.62 1.18
N ASP A 120 -35.03 -11.92 -0.11
CA ASP A 120 -35.41 -13.25 -0.61
C ASP A 120 -34.21 -14.21 -0.63
N LEU A 121 -32.99 -13.66 -0.76
CA LEU A 121 -31.74 -14.41 -0.72
C LEU A 121 -30.58 -13.61 -0.13
N VAL A 122 -29.49 -14.31 0.20
CA VAL A 122 -28.20 -13.77 0.63
C VAL A 122 -27.11 -14.21 -0.33
N LEU A 123 -26.35 -13.24 -0.87
CA LEU A 123 -25.34 -13.52 -1.89
C LEU A 123 -24.09 -14.14 -1.29
N SER A 124 -23.38 -14.90 -2.11
CA SER A 124 -22.12 -15.52 -1.72
C SER A 124 -20.96 -14.55 -1.89
N TRP A 125 -19.82 -14.85 -1.25
CA TRP A 125 -18.63 -14.03 -1.42
C TRP A 125 -18.11 -14.02 -2.86
N ARG A 126 -18.42 -15.03 -3.67
CA ARG A 126 -18.02 -15.13 -5.09
C ARG A 126 -18.69 -14.09 -5.97
N PHE A 127 -19.77 -13.45 -5.52
CA PHE A 127 -20.46 -12.42 -6.29
C PHE A 127 -19.50 -11.30 -6.72
N ASN A 128 -19.42 -11.09 -8.03
CA ASN A 128 -18.32 -10.34 -8.65
C ASN A 128 -18.49 -8.82 -8.50
N LYS A 129 -17.38 -8.15 -8.18
CA LYS A 129 -17.26 -6.69 -7.94
C LYS A 129 -17.60 -5.81 -9.15
N SER A 130 -17.55 -6.35 -10.36
CA SER A 130 -17.83 -5.60 -11.60
C SER A 130 -19.31 -5.23 -11.74
N PHE A 131 -20.22 -6.02 -11.15
CA PHE A 131 -21.67 -5.75 -11.19
C PHE A 131 -22.08 -4.57 -10.31
N LEU A 132 -21.23 -4.17 -9.35
CA LEU A 132 -21.40 -2.93 -8.56
C LEU A 132 -20.94 -1.67 -9.31
N ARG A 133 -20.27 -1.84 -10.45
CA ARG A 133 -19.74 -0.75 -11.29
C ARG A 133 -20.51 -0.58 -12.59
N LEU A 134 -21.68 -1.20 -12.73
CA LEU A 134 -22.49 -1.10 -13.92
C LEU A 134 -23.09 0.33 -14.00
N VAL A 135 -22.28 1.27 -14.52
CA VAL A 135 -22.54 2.72 -14.61
C VAL A 135 -23.84 3.05 -15.38
N ASN A 136 -24.37 2.10 -16.15
CA ASN A 136 -25.52 2.30 -17.04
C ASN A 136 -26.88 1.95 -16.42
N PHE A 137 -26.96 1.62 -15.12
CA PHE A 137 -28.10 0.87 -14.56
C PHE A 137 -28.83 1.53 -13.38
N ASP A 138 -28.45 2.76 -12.99
CA ASP A 138 -29.03 3.55 -11.87
C ASP A 138 -29.51 2.70 -10.67
N HIS A 139 -28.60 1.87 -10.15
CA HIS A 139 -28.88 0.76 -9.23
C HIS A 139 -29.59 1.14 -7.92
N ALA A 140 -29.49 2.40 -7.49
CA ALA A 140 -30.02 2.82 -6.20
C ALA A 140 -31.56 2.79 -6.15
N ALA A 141 -32.22 2.94 -7.31
CA ALA A 141 -33.68 2.89 -7.42
C ALA A 141 -34.24 1.46 -7.50
N LEU A 142 -33.43 0.50 -7.94
CA LEU A 142 -33.86 -0.89 -8.20
C LEU A 142 -33.76 -1.81 -6.98
N ILE A 143 -33.04 -1.42 -5.93
CA ILE A 143 -32.83 -2.25 -4.74
C ILE A 143 -33.59 -1.57 -3.59
N PRO A 144 -34.82 -2.04 -3.24
CA PRO A 144 -35.69 -1.39 -2.27
C PRO A 144 -35.26 -1.67 -0.83
N LYS A 145 -33.96 -1.58 -0.56
CA LYS A 145 -33.34 -1.84 0.73
C LYS A 145 -32.76 -0.54 1.26
N LYS A 146 -33.36 -0.02 2.33
CA LYS A 146 -32.95 1.24 2.98
C LYS A 146 -31.46 1.22 3.34
N LEU A 147 -30.96 0.06 3.77
CA LEU A 147 -29.55 -0.17 4.05
C LEU A 147 -28.67 0.07 2.80
N TRP A 148 -29.07 -0.43 1.62
CA TRP A 148 -28.31 -0.28 0.38
C TRP A 148 -28.19 1.19 -0.06
N SER A 149 -29.33 1.91 -0.09
CA SER A 149 -29.36 3.34 -0.42
C SER A 149 -28.46 4.15 0.50
N PHE A 150 -28.53 3.87 1.80
CA PHE A 150 -27.70 4.50 2.81
C PHE A 150 -26.20 4.25 2.59
N ILE A 151 -25.78 3.01 2.36
CA ILE A 151 -24.37 2.65 2.11
C ILE A 151 -23.83 3.29 0.83
N CYS A 152 -24.64 3.34 -0.24
CA CYS A 152 -24.22 3.94 -1.50
C CYS A 152 -24.06 5.47 -1.40
N SER A 153 -24.83 6.12 -0.54
CA SER A 153 -24.80 7.58 -0.35
C SER A 153 -23.59 8.07 0.46
N ASP A 154 -23.00 7.22 1.30
CA ASP A 154 -21.93 7.61 2.21
C ASP A 154 -20.57 7.09 1.75
N LYS A 155 -19.69 8.04 1.38
CA LYS A 155 -18.33 7.78 0.89
C LYS A 155 -17.43 7.01 1.88
N ARG A 156 -17.81 6.93 3.16
CA ARG A 156 -17.13 6.11 4.16
C ARG A 156 -17.27 4.62 3.85
N PHE A 157 -18.42 4.20 3.31
CA PHE A 157 -18.66 2.82 2.88
C PHE A 157 -18.07 2.59 1.48
N ASN A 158 -16.85 2.08 1.44
CA ASN A 158 -16.21 1.71 0.18
C ASN A 158 -16.78 0.40 -0.39
N PHE A 159 -16.35 0.07 -1.60
CA PHE A 159 -16.81 -1.11 -2.33
C PHE A 159 -16.61 -2.45 -1.60
N GLU A 160 -15.58 -2.59 -0.78
CA GLU A 160 -15.39 -3.81 0.01
C GLU A 160 -16.46 -3.89 1.12
N THR A 161 -16.85 -2.75 1.70
CA THR A 161 -17.91 -2.70 2.73
C THR A 161 -19.25 -3.08 2.14
N GLN A 162 -19.55 -2.55 0.95
CA GLN A 162 -20.75 -2.89 0.19
C GLN A 162 -20.83 -4.39 -0.09
N ARG A 163 -19.70 -5.01 -0.46
CA ARG A 163 -19.64 -6.47 -0.73
C ARG A 163 -19.93 -7.31 0.51
N LEU A 164 -19.41 -6.95 1.68
CA LEU A 164 -19.76 -7.67 2.91
C LEU A 164 -21.27 -7.62 3.16
N ILE A 165 -21.88 -6.46 2.97
CA ILE A 165 -23.31 -6.26 3.27
C ILE A 165 -24.20 -7.08 2.32
N LEU A 166 -23.77 -7.27 1.06
CA LEU A 166 -24.46 -8.15 0.12
C LEU A 166 -24.45 -9.62 0.56
N MET A 167 -23.47 -10.00 1.39
CA MET A 167 -23.38 -11.34 1.96
C MET A 167 -24.19 -11.48 3.25
N THR A 168 -25.00 -10.48 3.63
CA THR A 168 -25.80 -10.53 4.86
C THR A 168 -27.29 -10.41 4.60
N ASP A 169 -28.06 -10.91 5.56
CA ASP A 169 -29.51 -10.76 5.69
C ASP A 169 -29.91 -9.43 6.38
N TRP A 170 -28.95 -8.59 6.76
CA TRP A 170 -29.17 -7.33 7.47
C TRP A 170 -30.05 -6.38 6.66
N LYS A 171 -31.08 -5.80 7.28
CA LYS A 171 -32.08 -4.93 6.63
C LYS A 171 -31.84 -3.45 6.90
N SER A 172 -31.21 -3.15 8.03
CA SER A 172 -30.92 -1.83 8.55
C SER A 172 -29.49 -1.75 9.08
N ILE A 173 -29.07 -0.54 9.45
CA ILE A 173 -27.76 -0.31 10.07
C ILE A 173 -27.67 -0.99 11.44
N GLN A 174 -28.79 -1.07 12.15
CA GLN A 174 -28.90 -1.65 13.48
C GLN A 174 -28.70 -3.17 13.47
N ASP A 175 -28.94 -3.82 12.33
CA ASP A 175 -28.78 -5.27 12.19
C ASP A 175 -27.31 -5.70 12.04
N ILE A 176 -26.38 -4.74 11.88
CA ILE A 176 -24.96 -5.03 11.69
C ILE A 176 -24.38 -5.65 12.97
N SER A 177 -24.21 -6.97 12.95
CA SER A 177 -23.66 -7.74 14.07
C SER A 177 -22.15 -7.84 13.99
N LEU A 178 -21.46 -7.25 14.97
CA LEU A 178 -20.01 -7.32 15.07
C LEU A 178 -19.51 -8.71 15.48
N SER A 179 -20.30 -9.47 16.22
CA SER A 179 -19.96 -10.84 16.58
C SER A 179 -20.01 -11.77 15.39
N GLU A 180 -21.03 -11.65 14.54
CA GLU A 180 -21.11 -12.40 13.29
C GLU A 180 -19.90 -12.11 12.39
N VAL A 181 -19.50 -10.83 12.28
CA VAL A 181 -18.31 -10.45 11.51
C VAL A 181 -17.04 -11.07 12.10
N TRP A 182 -16.92 -11.12 13.43
CA TRP A 182 -15.75 -11.71 14.08
C TRP A 182 -15.68 -13.22 13.88
N ASP A 183 -16.79 -13.93 14.08
CA ASP A 183 -16.85 -15.37 13.88
C ASP A 183 -16.45 -15.75 12.45
N VAL A 184 -16.86 -14.95 11.46
CA VAL A 184 -16.47 -15.10 10.06
C VAL A 184 -14.98 -14.86 9.80
N VAL A 185 -14.35 -13.93 10.53
CA VAL A 185 -12.90 -13.71 10.47
C VAL A 185 -12.15 -14.86 11.13
N ARG A 186 -12.59 -15.31 12.31
CA ARG A 186 -12.00 -16.40 13.11
C ARG A 186 -12.08 -17.75 12.41
N THR A 187 -13.23 -18.08 11.85
CA THR A 187 -13.46 -19.35 11.13
C THR A 187 -12.74 -19.42 9.79
N GLY A 188 -11.98 -18.37 9.44
CA GLY A 188 -11.11 -18.36 8.29
C GLY A 188 -11.92 -18.24 7.02
N PHE A 189 -12.35 -17.02 6.70
CA PHE A 189 -12.74 -16.64 5.33
C PHE A 189 -11.61 -17.01 4.36
N LYS A 190 -11.69 -18.26 3.90
CA LYS A 190 -10.66 -19.19 3.43
C LYS A 190 -9.27 -18.60 3.21
N ALA A 191 -8.28 -19.14 3.91
CA ALA A 191 -6.85 -18.80 3.98
C ALA A 191 -6.08 -18.56 2.64
N THR A 192 -6.73 -18.43 1.49
CA THR A 192 -6.09 -18.30 0.17
C THR A 192 -6.61 -17.20 -0.76
N GLN A 193 -7.76 -16.54 -0.56
CA GLN A 193 -8.34 -15.77 -1.68
C GLN A 193 -8.84 -14.36 -1.35
N THR A 194 -8.09 -13.38 -1.88
CA THR A 194 -8.33 -11.93 -2.04
C THR A 194 -7.94 -11.01 -0.88
N LYS A 195 -7.18 -9.95 -1.23
CA LYS A 195 -6.84 -8.75 -0.44
C LYS A 195 -8.09 -7.94 -0.03
N THR A 196 -9.13 -8.61 0.46
CA THR A 196 -10.36 -7.96 0.90
C THR A 196 -9.97 -7.13 2.12
N ASN A 197 -10.04 -5.82 1.96
CA ASN A 197 -9.58 -4.86 2.94
C ASN A 197 -10.62 -4.79 4.08
N PHE A 198 -10.69 -5.85 4.89
CA PHE A 198 -11.56 -5.95 6.07
C PHE A 198 -11.46 -4.69 6.92
N ARG A 199 -10.26 -4.12 7.06
CA ARG A 199 -10.05 -2.83 7.74
C ARG A 199 -10.88 -1.67 7.16
N GLY A 200 -11.05 -1.58 5.84
CA GLY A 200 -11.90 -0.56 5.20
C GLY A 200 -13.39 -0.78 5.46
N ILE A 201 -13.82 -2.04 5.43
CA ILE A 201 -15.17 -2.49 5.77
C ILE A 201 -15.53 -2.08 7.18
N LEU A 202 -14.64 -2.45 8.07
CA LEU A 202 -14.74 -2.30 9.50
C LEU A 202 -14.72 -0.81 9.90
N LYS A 203 -13.79 -0.03 9.34
CA LYS A 203 -13.68 1.41 9.61
C LYS A 203 -14.95 2.19 9.18
N ALA A 204 -15.59 1.80 8.08
CA ALA A 204 -16.81 2.45 7.61
C ALA A 204 -17.98 2.22 8.59
N VAL A 205 -18.10 1.00 9.08
CA VAL A 205 -19.15 0.58 10.02
C VAL A 205 -19.00 1.28 11.38
N LEU A 206 -17.79 1.36 11.95
CA LEU A 206 -17.60 1.98 13.28
C LEU A 206 -17.73 3.50 13.31
N HIS A 207 -17.24 4.18 12.28
CA HIS A 207 -17.17 5.64 12.29
C HIS A 207 -18.42 6.29 11.70
N HIS A 208 -19.50 5.51 11.59
CA HIS A 208 -20.78 6.02 11.15
C HIS A 208 -21.67 6.33 12.36
N GLU A 209 -22.11 7.58 12.48
CA GLU A 209 -22.86 8.11 13.64
C GLU A 209 -24.17 7.38 13.93
N LYS A 210 -24.77 6.74 12.91
CA LYS A 210 -26.00 5.94 13.04
C LYS A 210 -25.76 4.49 13.47
N CYS A 211 -24.52 4.02 13.50
CA CYS A 211 -24.16 2.72 14.03
C CYS A 211 -23.93 2.87 15.53
N GLN A 212 -24.88 2.44 16.35
CA GLN A 212 -24.70 2.42 17.80
C GLN A 212 -24.13 1.07 18.21
N PHE A 213 -22.86 1.06 18.57
CA PHE A 213 -22.22 -0.09 19.18
C PHE A 213 -22.05 0.15 20.67
N SER A 214 -22.13 -0.92 21.46
CA SER A 214 -21.67 -0.85 22.84
C SER A 214 -20.18 -0.47 22.85
N GLU A 215 -19.76 0.24 23.90
CA GLU A 215 -18.35 0.60 24.08
C GLU A 215 -17.45 -0.65 24.06
N LYS A 216 -17.96 -1.77 24.61
CA LYS A 216 -17.32 -3.10 24.55
C LYS A 216 -17.05 -3.54 23.11
N ASN A 217 -18.07 -3.50 22.25
CA ASN A 217 -17.94 -3.95 20.86
C ASN A 217 -17.06 -3.01 20.03
N LEU A 218 -17.08 -1.70 20.33
CA LEU A 218 -16.18 -0.72 19.71
C LEU A 218 -14.71 -1.03 20.04
N ARG A 219 -14.39 -1.32 21.31
CA ARG A 219 -13.03 -1.64 21.77
C ARG A 219 -12.50 -2.95 21.19
N ALA A 220 -13.32 -4.01 21.18
CA ALA A 220 -13.00 -5.29 20.53
C ALA A 220 -12.63 -5.11 19.05
N PHE A 221 -13.21 -4.11 18.41
CA PHE A 221 -13.01 -3.87 17.00
C PHE A 221 -11.81 -2.98 16.69
N GLU A 222 -11.52 -2.00 17.54
CA GLU A 222 -10.23 -1.29 17.45
C GLU A 222 -9.07 -2.28 17.57
N ALA A 223 -9.20 -3.26 18.46
CA ALA A 223 -8.31 -4.41 18.56
C ALA A 223 -8.24 -5.18 17.23
N LEU A 224 -9.38 -5.59 16.69
CA LEU A 224 -9.48 -6.30 15.41
C LEU A 224 -8.74 -5.56 14.27
N SER A 225 -9.03 -4.27 14.07
CA SER A 225 -8.40 -3.47 13.01
C SER A 225 -6.90 -3.30 13.23
N ALA A 226 -6.44 -3.28 14.48
CA ALA A 226 -5.02 -3.18 14.80
C ALA A 226 -4.30 -4.50 14.54
N VAL A 227 -4.97 -5.63 14.75
CA VAL A 227 -4.33 -6.94 14.92
C VAL A 227 -4.41 -7.86 13.70
N VAL A 228 -5.40 -7.72 12.81
CA VAL A 228 -5.53 -8.53 11.57
C VAL A 228 -4.29 -8.44 10.65
N ASN A 229 -3.52 -7.34 10.70
CA ASN A 229 -2.27 -7.22 9.93
C ASN A 229 -1.05 -7.79 10.66
N LEU A 230 -1.21 -8.18 11.92
CA LEU A 230 -0.13 -8.41 12.87
C LEU A 230 0.07 -9.89 13.19
N ASP A 231 -0.95 -10.73 13.04
CA ASP A 231 -0.83 -12.13 13.37
C ASP A 231 -0.47 -12.98 12.15
N LYS A 232 0.80 -13.37 12.04
CA LYS A 232 1.26 -14.36 11.07
C LYS A 232 1.13 -15.80 11.57
N SER A 233 0.88 -15.99 12.87
CA SER A 233 0.77 -17.28 13.54
C SER A 233 -0.66 -17.82 13.59
N GLY A 234 -1.67 -16.99 13.35
CA GLY A 234 -3.09 -17.37 13.40
C GLY A 234 -3.67 -17.47 14.82
N TYR A 235 -2.87 -17.28 15.87
CA TYR A 235 -3.29 -17.33 17.28
C TYR A 235 -4.41 -16.32 17.63
N ILE A 236 -4.35 -15.12 17.09
CA ILE A 236 -5.31 -14.05 17.39
C ILE A 236 -6.64 -14.32 16.68
N ALA A 237 -6.61 -15.02 15.55
CA ALA A 237 -7.84 -15.53 14.95
C ALA A 237 -8.55 -16.55 15.85
N THR A 238 -7.89 -17.15 16.86
CA THR A 238 -8.50 -18.12 17.78
C THR A 238 -9.21 -17.50 18.98
N LEU A 239 -9.01 -16.20 19.24
CA LEU A 239 -9.59 -15.51 20.40
C LEU A 239 -11.08 -15.22 20.18
N ASP A 240 -11.87 -15.21 21.25
CA ASP A 240 -13.23 -14.64 21.22
C ASP A 240 -13.20 -13.10 21.42
N ILE A 241 -14.38 -12.46 21.39
CA ILE A 241 -14.48 -10.99 21.49
C ILE A 241 -14.01 -10.50 22.86
N GLU A 242 -14.33 -11.25 23.91
CA GLU A 242 -13.93 -10.98 25.29
C GLU A 242 -12.40 -11.03 25.43
N GLN A 243 -11.78 -12.12 24.98
CA GLN A 243 -10.34 -12.36 24.99
C GLN A 243 -9.59 -11.37 24.10
N LEU A 244 -10.13 -10.99 22.95
CA LEU A 244 -9.53 -9.99 22.08
C LEU A 244 -9.56 -8.59 22.72
N THR A 245 -10.65 -8.26 23.43
CA THR A 245 -10.79 -7.00 24.17
C THR A 245 -9.79 -6.93 25.32
N GLU A 246 -9.62 -8.04 26.05
CA GLU A 246 -8.63 -8.18 27.12
C GLU A 246 -7.19 -8.10 26.58
N TYR A 247 -6.87 -8.85 25.53
CA TYR A 247 -5.58 -8.81 24.83
C TYR A 247 -5.24 -7.40 24.33
N HIS A 248 -6.21 -6.67 23.78
CA HIS A 248 -6.02 -5.27 23.43
C HIS A 248 -5.90 -4.36 24.64
N SER A 249 -6.61 -4.64 25.73
CA SER A 249 -6.49 -3.87 26.97
C SER A 249 -5.08 -3.95 27.54
N GLU A 250 -4.45 -5.13 27.50
CA GLU A 250 -3.05 -5.37 27.85
C GLU A 250 -2.07 -4.70 26.87
N PHE A 251 -2.41 -4.65 25.59
CA PHE A 251 -1.65 -3.87 24.58
C PHE A 251 -1.86 -2.35 24.68
N SER A 252 -2.99 -1.93 25.27
CA SER A 252 -3.43 -0.54 25.43
C SER A 252 -2.91 0.11 26.71
N VAL A 253 -1.82 -0.40 27.29
CA VAL A 253 -0.98 0.34 28.23
C VAL A 253 -0.33 1.52 27.48
N TYR A 254 -1.18 2.48 27.15
CA TYR A 254 -0.87 3.83 26.74
C TYR A 254 -0.31 4.56 27.95
N GLY A 255 0.65 5.46 27.70
CA GLY A 255 1.06 6.42 28.73
C GLY A 255 -0.12 7.29 29.16
N LYS A 256 -0.01 7.91 30.33
CA LYS A 256 -1.04 8.71 31.03
C LYS A 256 -1.76 9.78 30.19
N ASP A 257 -1.28 10.09 29.00
CA ASP A 257 -1.68 11.25 28.21
C ASP A 257 -2.79 10.94 27.17
N GLY A 258 -3.32 9.70 27.15
CA GLY A 258 -4.44 9.30 26.27
C GLY A 258 -4.15 9.34 24.76
N LYS A 259 -2.93 9.74 24.35
CA LYS A 259 -2.49 9.67 22.96
C LYS A 259 -2.10 8.23 22.66
N ARG A 260 -2.60 7.69 21.54
CA ARG A 260 -2.12 6.41 21.03
C ARG A 260 -0.58 6.48 20.95
N LYS A 261 0.16 5.74 21.79
CA LYS A 261 1.50 5.25 21.43
C LYS A 261 1.28 4.53 20.11
N ARG A 262 1.51 5.23 19.00
CA ARG A 262 1.66 4.58 17.70
C ARG A 262 2.75 3.55 17.93
N TYR A 263 2.38 2.29 18.09
CA TYR A 263 3.33 1.20 17.95
C TYR A 263 3.91 1.38 16.55
N ASN A 264 5.13 1.89 16.51
CA ASN A 264 5.81 2.23 15.28
C ASN A 264 5.81 0.94 14.44
N GLN A 265 5.15 1.00 13.27
CA GLN A 265 5.25 -0.02 12.22
C GLN A 265 6.69 -0.35 11.84
N ASP A 266 7.65 0.45 12.31
CA ASP A 266 9.07 0.26 12.14
C ASP A 266 9.57 -1.02 12.83
N PHE A 267 9.04 -1.45 13.99
CA PHE A 267 9.48 -2.71 14.63
C PHE A 267 9.14 -4.01 13.87
N ARG A 268 8.20 -3.96 12.92
CA ARG A 268 7.84 -5.11 12.05
C ARG A 268 8.36 -4.96 10.63
N ASN A 269 9.04 -3.85 10.34
CA ASN A 269 9.65 -3.61 9.05
C ASN A 269 10.91 -4.48 8.97
N ARG A 270 10.91 -5.48 8.07
CA ARG A 270 12.11 -6.32 7.83
C ARG A 270 13.36 -5.45 7.65
N ASN A 271 13.26 -4.32 6.95
CA ASN A 271 14.40 -3.42 6.78
C ASN A 271 14.85 -2.77 8.09
N PHE A 272 13.94 -2.41 9.00
CA PHE A 272 14.32 -1.86 10.30
C PHE A 272 15.01 -2.93 11.14
N ILE A 273 14.42 -4.13 11.23
CA ILE A 273 15.02 -5.27 11.95
C ILE A 273 16.41 -5.59 11.39
N THR A 274 16.53 -5.68 10.07
CA THR A 274 17.82 -5.91 9.40
C THR A 274 18.79 -4.78 9.70
N LEU A 275 18.38 -3.51 9.61
CA LEU A 275 19.26 -2.37 9.93
C LEU A 275 19.70 -2.40 11.40
N THR A 276 18.80 -2.66 12.35
CA THR A 276 19.15 -2.83 13.77
C THR A 276 20.13 -3.99 13.97
N GLN A 277 19.91 -5.13 13.33
CA GLN A 277 20.84 -6.27 13.39
C GLN A 277 22.21 -5.93 12.80
N LEU A 278 22.26 -5.27 11.65
CA LEU A 278 23.50 -4.81 11.03
C LEU A 278 24.21 -3.79 11.94
N SER A 279 23.44 -2.95 12.65
CA SER A 279 23.97 -2.03 13.65
C SER A 279 24.64 -2.77 14.80
N THR A 280 23.94 -3.70 15.42
CA THR A 280 24.48 -4.53 16.51
C THR A 280 25.71 -5.34 16.08
N LYS A 281 25.79 -5.74 14.80
CA LYS A 281 26.94 -6.46 14.24
C LYS A 281 28.05 -5.54 13.69
N ASN A 282 27.94 -4.22 13.85
CA ASN A 282 28.88 -3.24 13.28
C ASN A 282 29.13 -3.39 11.77
N GLN A 283 28.12 -3.81 11.01
CA GLN A 283 28.20 -4.00 9.56
C GLN A 283 27.83 -2.70 8.82
N ILE A 284 28.64 -1.65 9.02
CA ILE A 284 28.38 -0.27 8.57
C ILE A 284 28.11 -0.19 7.05
N LEU A 285 28.93 -0.88 6.23
CA LEU A 285 28.80 -0.79 4.78
C LEU A 285 27.49 -1.39 4.26
N GLU A 286 27.06 -2.53 4.81
CA GLU A 286 25.78 -3.15 4.46
C GLU A 286 24.59 -2.34 4.97
N TYR A 287 24.73 -1.75 6.16
CA TYR A 287 23.72 -0.85 6.73
C TYR A 287 23.44 0.33 5.79
N VAL A 288 24.50 1.00 5.33
CA VAL A 288 24.44 2.18 4.46
C VAL A 288 23.75 1.88 3.13
N LYS A 289 24.00 0.70 2.54
CA LYS A 289 23.35 0.27 1.29
C LYS A 289 21.84 0.14 1.44
N LEU A 290 21.35 -0.32 2.61
CA LEU A 290 19.92 -0.53 2.87
C LEU A 290 19.19 0.73 3.39
N LEU A 291 19.92 1.70 3.95
CA LEU A 291 19.36 2.92 4.55
C LEU A 291 18.44 3.76 3.64
N PRO A 292 18.71 3.96 2.32
CA PRO A 292 17.82 4.70 1.42
C PRO A 292 16.37 4.23 1.46
N TYR A 293 16.16 2.91 1.49
CA TYR A 293 14.83 2.30 1.49
C TYR A 293 14.05 2.63 2.77
N HIS A 294 14.73 2.63 3.93
CA HIS A 294 14.12 2.96 5.20
C HIS A 294 13.65 4.41 5.28
N ILE A 295 14.54 5.38 5.03
CA ILE A 295 14.20 6.81 5.16
C ILE A 295 13.21 7.27 4.05
N SER A 296 13.15 6.60 2.89
CA SER A 296 12.12 6.90 1.88
C SER A 296 10.69 6.73 2.42
N ARG A 297 10.49 5.83 3.40
CA ARG A 297 9.20 5.63 4.08
C ARG A 297 8.93 6.68 5.15
N ILE A 298 9.95 7.11 5.89
CA ILE A 298 9.84 8.22 6.86
C ILE A 298 9.36 9.49 6.13
N ARG A 299 9.87 9.76 4.92
CA ARG A 299 9.43 10.88 4.08
C ARG A 299 7.96 10.88 3.68
N TYR A 300 7.25 9.74 3.72
CA TYR A 300 5.81 9.72 3.42
C TYR A 300 4.98 10.32 4.57
N ARG A 301 5.56 10.44 5.78
CA ARG A 301 4.93 11.07 6.95
C ARG A 301 4.99 12.61 6.92
N LYS A 302 5.53 13.19 5.85
CA LYS A 302 6.03 14.57 5.74
C LYS A 302 5.03 15.59 5.20
N ASN A 303 3.75 15.42 5.50
CA ASN A 303 2.74 16.44 5.21
C ASN A 303 2.52 17.42 6.40
N HIS A 304 3.42 17.44 7.40
CA HIS A 304 3.22 18.20 8.64
C HIS A 304 4.43 19.02 9.14
N THR A 305 5.52 19.17 8.38
CA THR A 305 6.65 20.04 8.77
C THR A 305 6.78 21.22 7.82
N GLN A 306 7.00 22.44 8.35
CA GLN A 306 7.18 23.67 7.56
C GLN A 306 8.50 23.69 6.76
N ASN A 307 9.48 22.84 7.10
CA ASN A 307 10.78 22.74 6.42
C ASN A 307 11.09 21.30 5.94
N TRP A 308 11.93 21.17 4.91
CA TRP A 308 12.31 19.86 4.36
C TRP A 308 13.29 19.10 5.26
N TRP A 309 14.11 19.78 6.05
CA TRP A 309 15.15 19.15 6.87
C TRP A 309 14.71 18.82 8.31
N GLY A 310 13.48 19.16 8.70
CA GLY A 310 12.97 18.95 10.07
C GLY A 310 13.00 17.51 10.55
N TYR A 311 13.00 16.52 9.64
CA TYR A 311 13.14 15.11 10.00
C TYR A 311 14.50 14.77 10.63
N LEU A 312 15.54 15.62 10.44
CA LEU A 312 16.84 15.44 11.09
C LEU A 312 16.78 15.69 12.60
N ARG A 313 15.70 16.30 13.08
CA ARG A 313 15.43 16.54 14.51
C ARG A 313 14.62 15.40 15.15
N GLU A 314 14.19 14.40 14.38
CA GLU A 314 13.47 13.24 14.90
C GLU A 314 14.43 12.24 15.55
N SER A 315 14.06 11.71 16.72
CA SER A 315 14.77 10.60 17.34
C SER A 315 14.58 9.31 16.55
N GLY A 316 15.62 8.47 16.50
CA GLY A 316 15.57 7.17 15.82
C GLY A 316 15.57 7.23 14.29
N LEU A 317 16.12 8.30 13.70
CA LEU A 317 16.32 8.40 12.25
C LEU A 317 17.14 7.24 11.67
N TYR A 318 18.11 6.75 12.43
CA TYR A 318 18.99 5.63 12.09
C TYR A 318 18.67 4.44 13.00
N PRO A 319 17.95 3.40 12.51
CA PRO A 319 17.62 2.22 13.30
C PRO A 319 18.83 1.56 13.95
N GLY A 320 18.74 1.26 15.24
CA GLY A 320 19.85 0.67 16.02
C GLY A 320 21.00 1.64 16.32
N ARG A 321 20.85 2.92 15.99
CA ARG A 321 21.81 4.01 16.23
C ARG A 321 21.11 5.21 16.88
N GLU A 322 20.09 4.95 17.70
CA GLU A 322 19.25 5.96 18.34
C GLU A 322 20.02 6.86 19.32
N HIS A 323 21.16 6.39 19.82
CA HIS A 323 22.07 7.14 20.69
C HIS A 323 22.81 8.28 19.96
N ILE A 324 22.80 8.32 18.63
CA ILE A 324 23.37 9.43 17.87
C ILE A 324 22.46 10.64 18.06
N GLY A 325 22.84 11.56 18.95
CA GLY A 325 22.16 12.82 19.21
C GLY A 325 22.34 13.84 18.08
N ILE A 326 21.74 13.60 16.91
CA ILE A 326 21.93 14.40 15.69
C ILE A 326 21.69 15.90 15.94
N GLN A 327 20.59 16.24 16.63
CA GLN A 327 20.17 17.62 16.82
C GLN A 327 21.19 18.45 17.61
N SER A 328 21.77 17.90 18.67
CA SER A 328 22.72 18.61 19.53
C SER A 328 24.13 18.59 18.97
N SER A 329 24.54 17.51 18.29
CA SER A 329 25.90 17.34 17.80
C SER A 329 26.18 17.99 16.45
N PHE A 330 25.14 18.23 15.64
CA PHE A 330 25.28 18.73 14.25
C PHE A 330 24.35 19.91 13.95
N SER A 331 24.07 20.76 14.95
CA SER A 331 23.19 21.94 14.81
C SER A 331 23.60 22.87 13.66
N ASP A 332 24.90 23.09 13.50
CA ASP A 332 25.47 24.02 12.52
C ASP A 332 25.22 23.52 11.09
N TRP A 333 25.44 22.21 10.88
CA TRP A 333 25.13 21.56 9.61
C TRP A 333 23.64 21.61 9.28
N ILE A 334 22.77 21.33 10.25
CA ILE A 334 21.31 21.37 10.04
C ILE A 334 20.87 22.78 9.64
N SER A 335 21.37 23.79 10.34
CA SER A 335 21.04 25.19 10.08
C SER A 335 21.52 25.62 8.68
N ALA A 336 22.75 25.30 8.31
CA ALA A 336 23.28 25.59 6.98
C ALA A 336 22.48 24.91 5.85
N LEU A 337 22.04 23.65 6.06
CA LEU A 337 21.19 22.93 5.10
C LEU A 337 19.80 23.58 4.96
N GLU A 338 19.22 24.05 6.07
CA GLU A 338 17.95 24.78 6.09
C GLU A 338 18.06 26.10 5.33
N TYR A 339 19.11 26.91 5.58
CA TYR A 339 19.34 28.17 4.87
C TYR A 339 19.63 27.96 3.38
N TYR A 340 20.53 27.03 3.04
CA TYR A 340 20.84 26.74 1.64
C TYR A 340 19.62 26.23 0.86
N ASP A 341 18.77 25.39 1.46
CA ASP A 341 17.53 24.94 0.80
C ASP A 341 16.55 26.11 0.60
N ALA A 342 16.42 27.01 1.57
CA ALA A 342 15.60 28.22 1.44
C ALA A 342 16.12 29.16 0.33
N TYR A 343 17.43 29.39 0.28
CA TYR A 343 18.10 30.14 -0.79
C TYR A 343 17.87 29.51 -2.18
N GLN A 344 17.99 28.19 -2.28
CA GLN A 344 17.75 27.50 -3.54
C GLN A 344 16.28 27.58 -3.98
N LEU A 345 15.33 27.56 -3.04
CA LEU A 345 13.91 27.76 -3.34
C LEU A 345 13.62 29.19 -3.81
N SER A 346 14.25 30.21 -3.22
CA SER A 346 14.04 31.62 -3.61
C SER A 346 14.58 31.93 -5.01
N LYS A 347 15.64 31.25 -5.45
CA LYS A 347 16.16 31.35 -6.84
C LYS A 347 15.23 30.80 -7.92
N GLY A 348 14.16 30.11 -7.53
CA GLY A 348 13.26 29.44 -8.45
C GLY A 348 13.87 28.16 -9.06
N GLY A 349 13.00 27.25 -9.48
CA GLY A 349 13.40 25.96 -10.03
C GLY A 349 12.23 25.00 -10.07
N SER A 350 12.34 23.96 -10.90
CA SER A 350 11.31 22.92 -10.93
C SER A 350 11.36 22.07 -9.66
N ALA A 351 10.20 21.60 -9.21
CA ALA A 351 10.09 20.69 -8.05
C ALA A 351 11.00 19.45 -8.20
N THR A 352 11.16 18.95 -9.42
CA THR A 352 12.07 17.83 -9.75
C THR A 352 13.53 18.18 -9.48
N THR A 353 13.96 19.41 -9.80
CA THR A 353 15.32 19.89 -9.54
C THR A 353 15.59 19.93 -8.04
N HIS A 354 14.72 20.59 -7.26
CA HIS A 354 14.87 20.65 -5.80
C HIS A 354 14.86 19.25 -5.16
N LYS A 355 14.00 18.35 -5.65
CA LYS A 355 13.99 16.95 -5.20
C LYS A 355 15.33 16.24 -5.45
N SER A 356 15.97 16.50 -6.60
CA SER A 356 17.29 15.94 -6.91
C SER A 356 18.38 16.52 -6.02
N ARG A 357 18.41 17.85 -5.85
CA ARG A 357 19.38 18.55 -4.98
C ARG A 357 19.35 18.04 -3.55
N ARG A 358 18.15 18.05 -2.94
CA ARG A 358 17.88 17.48 -1.61
C ARG A 358 18.23 15.98 -1.53
N GLY A 359 18.13 15.27 -2.65
CA GLY A 359 18.55 13.87 -2.76
C GLY A 359 20.06 13.69 -2.62
N ASN A 360 20.85 14.55 -3.26
CA ASN A 360 22.31 14.56 -3.18
C ASN A 360 22.80 15.01 -1.81
N LEU A 361 22.30 16.14 -1.30
CA LEU A 361 22.68 16.64 0.03
C LEU A 361 22.35 15.65 1.15
N ARG A 362 21.27 14.87 1.01
CA ARG A 362 20.99 13.82 1.99
C ARG A 362 22.07 12.74 2.03
N ILE A 363 22.74 12.44 0.91
CA ILE A 363 23.84 11.47 0.91
C ILE A 363 25.02 12.04 1.70
N LEU A 364 25.30 13.34 1.55
CA LEU A 364 26.29 14.05 2.36
C LEU A 364 25.91 14.04 3.86
N VAL A 365 24.63 14.27 4.18
CA VAL A 365 24.12 14.19 5.57
C VAL A 365 24.31 12.79 6.16
N ASP A 366 23.88 11.75 5.45
CA ASP A 366 24.04 10.37 5.93
C ASP A 366 25.54 10.01 6.07
N TYR A 367 26.42 10.62 5.27
CA TYR A 367 27.88 10.45 5.41
C TYR A 367 28.42 11.09 6.69
N ILE A 368 28.07 12.36 6.95
CA ILE A 368 28.59 13.12 8.10
C ILE A 368 27.94 12.68 9.41
N PHE A 369 26.63 12.44 9.42
CA PHE A 369 25.86 12.25 10.67
C PHE A 369 25.80 10.80 11.13
N LEU A 370 26.10 9.84 10.24
CA LEU A 370 26.02 8.42 10.54
C LEU A 370 27.34 7.70 10.26
N TYR A 371 27.83 7.77 9.02
CA TYR A 371 28.97 6.96 8.61
C TYR A 371 30.26 7.34 9.33
N ILE A 372 30.62 8.63 9.34
CA ILE A 372 31.86 9.09 9.98
C ILE A 372 31.88 8.88 11.50
N PRO A 373 30.84 9.24 12.27
CA PRO A 373 30.79 8.96 13.70
C PRO A 373 30.95 7.47 14.02
N TRP A 374 30.24 6.61 13.29
CA TRP A 374 30.30 5.17 13.50
C TRP A 374 31.65 4.57 13.09
N TYR A 375 32.25 5.07 12.02
CA TYR A 375 33.62 4.71 11.65
C TYR A 375 34.60 5.04 12.78
N GLN A 376 34.47 6.22 13.37
CA GLN A 376 35.35 6.67 14.44
C GLN A 376 35.15 5.87 15.74
N GLU A 377 33.92 5.47 16.07
CA GLU A 377 33.65 4.59 17.22
C GLU A 377 34.31 3.21 17.08
N VAL A 378 34.35 2.66 15.86
CA VAL A 378 34.89 1.31 15.61
C VAL A 378 36.41 1.33 15.45
N ASN A 379 36.97 2.33 14.77
CA ASN A 379 38.37 2.33 14.37
C ASN A 379 39.24 3.34 15.16
N ASN A 380 38.62 4.31 15.83
CA ASN A 380 39.27 5.38 16.59
C ASN A 380 40.47 6.01 15.85
N HIS A 381 40.25 6.44 14.60
CA HIS A 381 41.33 6.93 13.75
C HIS A 381 41.92 8.23 14.34
N PRO A 382 43.23 8.32 14.60
CA PRO A 382 43.81 9.40 15.43
C PRO A 382 43.81 10.77 14.73
N ASN A 383 43.84 10.79 13.40
CA ASN A 383 43.98 12.03 12.64
C ASN A 383 42.67 12.54 12.01
N ILE A 384 41.56 11.80 12.14
CA ILE A 384 40.32 12.13 11.42
C ILE A 384 39.20 12.25 12.46
N PRO A 385 39.01 13.45 13.05
CA PRO A 385 37.92 13.67 13.98
C PRO A 385 36.57 13.67 13.24
N VAL A 386 35.48 13.46 13.98
CA VAL A 386 34.13 13.63 13.43
C VAL A 386 33.92 15.12 13.11
N PRO A 387 33.45 15.49 11.89
CA PRO A 387 33.28 16.88 11.51
C PRO A 387 31.95 17.44 12.07
N TYR A 388 31.92 17.71 13.38
CA TYR A 388 30.75 18.26 14.05
C TYR A 388 30.39 19.67 13.55
N LYS A 389 31.38 20.45 13.12
CA LYS A 389 31.19 21.74 12.43
C LYS A 389 31.49 21.63 10.94
N ILE A 390 30.97 22.58 10.16
CA ILE A 390 31.22 22.65 8.72
C ILE A 390 32.70 22.89 8.43
N SER A 391 33.35 23.75 9.23
CA SER A 391 34.78 24.05 9.15
C SER A 391 35.69 22.83 9.32
N ASP A 392 35.20 21.78 9.99
CA ASP A 392 35.96 20.58 10.29
C ASP A 392 36.02 19.63 9.10
N PHE A 393 35.15 19.84 8.10
CA PHE A 393 35.13 19.03 6.89
C PHE A 393 36.34 19.34 5.99
N LYS A 394 37.46 18.66 6.22
CA LYS A 394 38.68 18.82 5.43
C LYS A 394 38.68 17.94 4.19
N ARG A 395 39.06 18.51 3.04
CA ARG A 395 39.21 17.80 1.76
C ARG A 395 40.07 16.54 1.89
N TRP A 396 41.25 16.68 2.49
CA TRP A 396 42.23 15.60 2.62
C TRP A 396 41.74 14.44 3.50
N ALA A 397 40.72 14.65 4.33
CA ALA A 397 40.15 13.61 5.19
C ALA A 397 38.91 12.98 4.57
N PHE A 398 37.98 13.79 4.05
CA PHE A 398 36.62 13.35 3.74
C PHE A 398 36.26 13.34 2.26
N TRP A 399 37.05 13.97 1.39
CA TRP A 399 36.72 14.09 -0.03
C TRP A 399 37.75 13.46 -0.95
N SER A 400 39.03 13.58 -0.60
CA SER A 400 40.17 13.05 -1.35
C SER A 400 41.29 12.70 -0.38
N ASN A 401 41.29 11.47 0.11
CA ASN A 401 42.19 10.99 1.17
C ASN A 401 43.37 10.13 0.68
N GLU A 402 43.72 10.20 -0.60
CA GLU A 402 44.83 9.41 -1.16
C GLU A 402 46.17 9.55 -0.41
N PRO A 403 46.56 10.74 0.08
CA PRO A 403 47.76 10.86 0.92
C PRO A 403 47.70 9.99 2.17
N LEU A 404 46.52 9.81 2.78
CA LEU A 404 46.33 8.99 3.96
C LEU A 404 46.34 7.49 3.63
N LYS A 405 45.73 7.07 2.52
CA LYS A 405 45.74 5.67 2.07
C LYS A 405 47.15 5.17 1.75
N SER A 406 48.02 6.06 1.30
CA SER A 406 49.42 5.74 0.97
C SER A 406 50.34 5.57 2.20
N ALA A 407 49.88 5.95 3.40
CA ALA A 407 50.67 5.87 4.62
C ALA A 407 50.61 4.47 5.25
N LYS A 408 51.74 3.74 5.24
CA LYS A 408 51.82 2.33 5.68
C LYS A 408 51.62 2.09 7.17
N ASP A 409 51.82 3.11 8.01
CA ASP A 409 51.84 2.98 9.48
C ASP A 409 50.59 3.58 10.17
N LYS A 410 49.53 3.85 9.41
CA LYS A 410 48.29 4.43 9.94
C LYS A 410 47.10 3.50 9.70
N PRO A 411 46.07 3.52 10.56
CA PRO A 411 44.83 2.83 10.27
C PRO A 411 44.27 3.30 8.94
N GLU A 412 43.55 2.43 8.24
CA GLU A 412 42.89 2.81 6.98
C GLU A 412 42.02 4.06 7.22
N PRO A 413 41.99 5.03 6.31
CA PRO A 413 41.07 6.16 6.45
C PRO A 413 39.63 5.71 6.12
N PRO A 414 38.59 6.42 6.62
CA PRO A 414 37.22 6.16 6.21
C PRO A 414 37.07 6.35 4.70
N LEU A 415 36.02 5.75 4.12
CA LEU A 415 35.61 6.07 2.76
C LEU A 415 35.42 7.58 2.63
N THR A 416 35.86 8.13 1.50
CA THR A 416 35.52 9.50 1.11
C THR A 416 34.02 9.62 0.82
N ALA A 417 33.47 10.83 0.86
CA ALA A 417 32.07 11.09 0.51
C ALA A 417 31.74 10.62 -0.92
N LYS A 418 32.72 10.67 -1.85
CA LYS A 418 32.58 10.16 -3.22
C LYS A 418 32.45 8.64 -3.25
N GLU A 419 33.30 7.93 -2.51
CA GLU A 419 33.22 6.46 -2.39
C GLU A 419 31.94 6.03 -1.68
N PHE A 420 31.56 6.72 -0.61
CA PHE A 420 30.29 6.51 0.07
C PHE A 420 29.08 6.72 -0.85
N TYR A 421 29.12 7.73 -1.72
CA TYR A 421 28.09 7.94 -2.73
C TYR A 421 27.96 6.74 -3.68
N LYS A 422 29.09 6.19 -4.15
CA LYS A 422 29.14 5.03 -5.06
C LYS A 422 28.51 3.76 -4.45
N LEU A 423 28.43 3.65 -3.11
CA LEU A 423 27.69 2.56 -2.45
C LEU A 423 26.16 2.65 -2.61
N ARG A 424 25.63 3.84 -2.91
CA ARG A 424 24.18 4.14 -2.84
C ARG A 424 23.58 4.52 -4.19
N ARG A 425 24.41 4.99 -5.12
CA ARG A 425 24.01 5.55 -6.41
C ARG A 425 24.99 5.15 -7.49
N SER A 426 24.53 5.22 -8.74
CA SER A 426 25.38 4.98 -9.89
C SER A 426 26.45 6.07 -10.02
N GLU A 427 27.64 5.67 -10.44
CA GLU A 427 28.73 6.58 -10.82
C GLU A 427 28.31 7.63 -11.86
N LYS A 428 27.35 7.29 -12.75
CA LYS A 428 26.80 8.21 -13.76
C LYS A 428 26.18 9.48 -13.16
N THR A 429 25.73 9.43 -11.90
CA THR A 429 25.10 10.57 -11.22
C THR A 429 26.05 11.29 -10.25
N LEU A 430 27.31 10.84 -10.14
CA LEU A 430 28.30 11.43 -9.22
C LEU A 430 28.55 12.90 -9.50
N SER A 431 28.62 13.32 -10.77
CA SER A 431 28.82 14.73 -11.15
C SER A 431 27.75 15.65 -10.55
N SER A 432 26.50 15.19 -10.47
CA SER A 432 25.41 15.95 -9.83
C SER A 432 25.61 16.09 -8.32
N PHE A 433 26.15 15.06 -7.66
CA PHE A 433 26.50 15.11 -6.24
C PHE A 433 27.67 16.05 -5.98
N VAL A 434 28.74 15.97 -6.78
CA VAL A 434 29.91 16.87 -6.69
C VAL A 434 29.48 18.33 -6.84
N ASN A 435 28.67 18.64 -7.85
CA ASN A 435 28.16 20.00 -8.08
C ASN A 435 27.36 20.49 -6.87
N GLU A 436 26.39 19.69 -6.41
CA GLU A 436 25.50 20.11 -5.33
C GLU A 436 26.24 20.32 -4.01
N CYS A 437 27.18 19.45 -3.68
CA CYS A 437 27.98 19.62 -2.47
C CYS A 437 28.91 20.82 -2.58
N SER A 438 29.53 21.04 -3.73
CA SER A 438 30.38 22.21 -3.94
C SER A 438 29.58 23.51 -3.88
N ASP A 439 28.40 23.58 -4.53
CA ASP A 439 27.48 24.72 -4.45
C ASP A 439 27.04 25.00 -3.01
N PHE A 440 26.80 23.96 -2.21
CA PHE A 440 26.49 24.08 -0.79
C PHE A 440 27.63 24.72 0.01
N PHE A 441 28.87 24.25 -0.15
CA PHE A 441 30.01 24.85 0.56
C PHE A 441 30.33 26.26 0.06
N ASP A 442 30.19 26.53 -1.24
CA ASP A 442 30.33 27.88 -1.82
C ASP A 442 29.33 28.85 -1.16
N TYR A 443 28.07 28.43 -1.00
CA TYR A 443 27.05 29.22 -0.32
C TYR A 443 27.39 29.49 1.14
N VAL A 444 27.79 28.46 1.91
CA VAL A 444 28.15 28.63 3.32
C VAL A 444 29.33 29.58 3.49
N ILE A 445 30.32 29.54 2.59
CA ILE A 445 31.45 30.46 2.59
C ILE A 445 31.00 31.90 2.27
N ALA A 446 30.16 32.08 1.25
CA ALA A 446 29.70 33.39 0.82
C ALA A 446 28.83 34.10 1.88
N GLU A 447 27.90 33.39 2.51
CA GLU A 447 27.05 33.95 3.58
C GLU A 447 27.84 34.24 4.86
N HIS A 448 29.04 33.67 5.00
CA HIS A 448 29.94 33.95 6.10
C HIS A 448 30.75 35.24 5.89
N SER A 449 30.98 35.67 4.65
CA SER A 449 31.70 36.92 4.35
C SER A 449 30.87 38.21 4.50
N ASP A 450 29.54 38.11 4.60
CA ASP A 450 28.67 39.28 4.82
C ASP A 450 28.49 39.54 6.33
N SER A 451 29.06 40.64 6.82
CA SER A 451 29.14 41.04 8.24
C SER A 451 27.79 41.35 8.93
N GLU A 452 26.67 41.21 8.21
CA GLU A 452 25.30 41.47 8.71
C GLU A 452 24.47 40.18 8.88
N SER A 453 25.01 39.00 8.58
CA SER A 453 24.23 37.76 8.65
C SER A 453 24.05 37.27 10.10
N PHE A 454 22.81 36.86 10.42
CA PHE A 454 22.35 36.40 11.75
C PHE A 454 23.03 35.12 12.29
N ASN A 455 24.05 34.60 11.60
CA ASN A 455 24.71 33.35 11.94
C ASN A 455 26.15 33.63 12.37
N ASP A 456 26.36 33.76 13.68
CA ASP A 456 27.72 33.74 14.26
C ASP A 456 28.46 32.46 13.81
N PHE A 457 29.36 32.65 12.84
CA PHE A 457 30.47 31.81 12.39
C PHE A 457 30.20 30.30 12.18
N LEU A 458 29.53 29.95 11.07
CA LEU A 458 29.46 28.56 10.57
C LEU A 458 30.81 28.02 10.05
N VAL A 459 31.67 28.91 9.55
CA VAL A 459 33.04 28.64 9.10
C VAL A 459 33.94 29.82 9.50
N GLY A 460 35.27 29.70 9.41
CA GLY A 460 36.19 30.82 9.64
C GLY A 460 36.73 31.40 8.33
N GLU A 461 37.31 32.60 8.36
CA GLU A 461 37.81 33.34 7.17
C GLU A 461 38.77 32.55 6.27
N SER A 462 39.52 31.59 6.83
CA SER A 462 40.49 30.75 6.09
C SER A 462 39.89 29.44 5.55
N PHE A 463 38.59 29.23 5.71
CA PHE A 463 37.94 28.00 5.25
C PHE A 463 37.70 28.04 3.73
N ASN A 464 38.45 27.19 3.02
CA ASN A 464 38.29 27.01 1.58
C ASN A 464 37.31 25.88 1.27
N ASN A 465 36.60 26.00 0.14
CA ASN A 465 35.69 24.95 -0.31
C ASN A 465 36.46 23.61 -0.45
N PRO A 466 36.07 22.56 0.29
CA PRO A 466 36.76 21.28 0.24
C PRO A 466 36.55 20.55 -1.09
N ILE A 467 35.65 21.03 -1.96
CA ILE A 467 35.24 20.40 -3.21
C ILE A 467 35.51 21.33 -4.38
N ASN A 468 36.31 20.87 -5.33
CA ASN A 468 36.62 21.61 -6.55
C ASN A 468 35.86 20.98 -7.72
N LYS A 469 34.89 21.71 -8.28
CA LYS A 469 34.02 21.21 -9.36
C LYS A 469 34.80 20.74 -10.57
N ASP A 470 35.88 21.40 -10.94
CA ASP A 470 36.60 21.09 -12.18
C ASP A 470 37.53 19.88 -12.00
N TYR A 471 38.13 19.74 -10.82
CA TYR A 471 39.01 18.62 -10.50
C TYR A 471 38.25 17.35 -10.06
N ASP A 472 37.13 17.49 -9.35
CA ASP A 472 36.42 16.36 -8.76
C ASP A 472 35.34 15.74 -9.64
N LYS A 473 35.02 16.37 -10.77
CA LYS A 473 34.11 15.79 -11.76
C LYS A 473 34.80 14.68 -12.53
N GLU A 474 34.45 13.45 -12.21
CA GLU A 474 34.61 12.36 -13.15
C GLU A 474 33.60 12.60 -14.30
N GLY A 475 34.10 12.68 -15.55
CA GLY A 475 33.27 13.00 -16.71
C GLY A 475 32.02 12.12 -16.76
N SER A 476 30.87 12.69 -17.13
CA SER A 476 29.63 11.92 -17.27
C SER A 476 29.84 10.87 -18.35
N GLY A 477 30.10 9.62 -17.96
CA GLY A 477 30.33 8.53 -18.90
C GLY A 477 29.25 8.51 -20.00
N LYS A 478 29.64 8.16 -21.24
CA LYS A 478 28.74 8.12 -22.40
C LYS A 478 27.38 7.54 -22.00
N ARG A 479 26.29 8.26 -22.31
CA ARG A 479 24.92 7.74 -22.23
C ARG A 479 24.83 6.49 -23.11
N ARG A 480 25.03 5.31 -22.51
CA ARG A 480 24.56 4.06 -23.13
C ARG A 480 23.04 4.09 -23.06
N SER A 481 22.39 3.78 -24.18
CA SER A 481 20.96 3.48 -24.24
C SER A 481 20.63 2.58 -23.05
N THR A 482 19.55 2.89 -22.34
CA THR A 482 19.07 2.12 -21.20
C THR A 482 19.15 0.62 -21.53
N ASP A 483 19.91 -0.15 -20.75
CA ASP A 483 19.84 -1.61 -20.76
C ASP A 483 18.45 -1.99 -20.23
N LYS A 484 17.45 -1.87 -21.12
CA LYS A 484 16.19 -2.56 -20.98
C LYS A 484 16.57 -4.04 -21.10
N VAL A 485 16.84 -4.69 -19.99
CA VAL A 485 16.82 -6.15 -19.95
C VAL A 485 15.39 -6.51 -20.37
N ALA A 486 15.26 -7.01 -21.60
CA ALA A 486 14.02 -7.62 -22.04
C ALA A 486 13.73 -8.75 -21.06
N LEU A 487 12.58 -8.68 -20.38
CA LEU A 487 12.01 -9.85 -19.74
C LEU A 487 11.76 -10.86 -20.85
N HIS A 488 12.68 -11.81 -21.04
CA HIS A 488 12.38 -13.01 -21.80
C HIS A 488 11.32 -13.77 -21.00
N ILE A 489 10.10 -13.75 -21.54
CA ILE A 489 9.06 -14.70 -21.21
C ILE A 489 9.62 -16.07 -21.60
N LEU A 490 10.02 -16.87 -20.62
CA LEU A 490 10.16 -18.31 -20.80
C LEU A 490 8.76 -18.89 -20.62
N ALA A 491 8.02 -18.95 -21.73
CA ALA A 491 6.94 -19.89 -21.90
C ALA A 491 7.56 -21.18 -22.44
N ASP A 492 7.40 -22.24 -21.64
CA ASP A 492 7.31 -23.66 -21.95
C ASP A 492 8.12 -24.23 -23.12
N HIS A 493 9.01 -25.17 -22.80
CA HIS A 493 9.02 -26.49 -23.44
C HIS A 493 9.59 -27.54 -22.45
N GLU A 494 8.71 -28.47 -22.06
CA GLU A 494 8.93 -29.92 -22.00
C GLU A 494 9.94 -30.54 -21.00
N HIS A 495 9.34 -31.17 -19.96
CA HIS A 495 9.64 -32.51 -19.38
C HIS A 495 10.99 -32.80 -18.67
N PRO A 496 11.11 -33.89 -17.87
CA PRO A 496 10.16 -34.56 -16.96
C PRO A 496 10.77 -34.84 -15.56
N PHE A 497 9.96 -35.40 -14.66
CA PHE A 497 10.30 -36.33 -13.58
C PHE A 497 11.79 -36.47 -13.15
N TRP A 498 12.08 -36.16 -11.88
CA TRP A 498 13.22 -36.75 -11.18
C TRP A 498 12.74 -37.65 -10.03
N PRO A 499 13.26 -38.89 -9.93
CA PRO A 499 12.82 -39.87 -8.96
C PRO A 499 13.48 -39.66 -7.58
N MET A 500 12.80 -40.16 -6.55
CA MET A 500 13.35 -40.40 -5.23
C MET A 500 14.63 -41.25 -5.33
N VAL A 501 15.74 -40.74 -4.81
CA VAL A 501 16.94 -41.55 -4.58
C VAL A 501 16.89 -42.05 -3.14
N ASN A 502 16.63 -43.35 -3.02
CA ASN A 502 16.93 -44.15 -1.85
C ASN A 502 18.44 -44.17 -1.62
N THR A 503 18.85 -43.87 -0.39
CA THR A 503 20.20 -44.10 0.10
C THR A 503 20.41 -45.60 0.33
N ASN A 504 21.26 -46.23 -0.47
CA ASN A 504 21.94 -47.46 -0.07
C ASN A 504 23.45 -47.20 -0.11
N SER A 505 24.02 -47.20 1.09
CA SER A 505 25.44 -47.25 1.40
C SER A 505 26.05 -48.58 0.94
N GLY A 506 27.15 -48.52 0.21
CA GLY A 506 27.99 -49.67 -0.11
C GLY A 506 29.34 -49.19 -0.63
N ALA A 507 30.26 -48.93 0.29
CA ALA A 507 31.66 -48.68 0.00
C ALA A 507 32.40 -50.03 -0.11
N SER A 508 33.21 -50.13 -1.15
CA SER A 508 34.54 -50.74 -1.13
C SER A 508 35.45 -49.84 -1.95
#